data_AF-A0A660Y6Q4-F1
#
_entry.id   AF-A0A660Y6Q4-F1
#
_cell.length_a   1.000
_cell.length_b   1.000
_cell.length_c   1.000
_cell.angle_alpha   90.00
_cell.angle_beta   90.00
_cell.angle_gamma   90.00
#
_symmetry.space_group_name_H-M   'P 1'
#
loop_
_entity.id
_entity.type
_entity.pdbx_description
1 polymer ?
#
loop_
_entity_poly.entity_id
_entity_poly.type
_entity_poly.pdbx_seq_one_letter_code
_entity_poly.pdbx_strand_id
1 'polypeptide(L)'
;RFTLDLDVIAPLKKETFLPVLVDPSHSTGRAEMVPFAAKAGIGAGAHGLLIEVIGENADPDTVLSDGKQGIRPSVLRELIREIR
;
A
#
# COMPACT_ATOMS: atom_id res chain seq x y z
N ARG A 1 -9.21 -5.19 5.77
CA ARG A 1 -9.04 -5.47 7.22
C ARG A 1 -9.52 -4.27 8.02
N PHE A 2 -9.07 -3.08 7.63
CA PHE A 2 -9.53 -1.79 8.11
C PHE A 2 -10.10 -0.97 6.95
N THR A 3 -10.60 0.23 7.27
CA THR A 3 -10.90 1.27 6.28
C THR A 3 -9.67 2.14 6.13
N LEU A 4 -9.15 2.26 4.91
CA LEU A 4 -8.09 3.22 4.64
C LEU A 4 -8.67 4.63 4.68
N ASP A 5 -8.26 5.42 5.67
CA ASP A 5 -8.68 6.81 5.82
C ASP A 5 -7.70 7.73 5.08
N LEU A 6 -8.09 8.20 3.90
CA LEU A 6 -7.30 9.12 3.09
C LEU A 6 -7.48 10.57 3.54
N ASP A 7 -8.56 10.90 4.26
CA ASP A 7 -8.87 12.26 4.68
C ASP A 7 -7.90 12.74 5.76
N VAL A 8 -7.18 11.84 6.44
CA VAL A 8 -6.14 12.19 7.42
C VAL A 8 -4.89 12.80 6.78
N ILE A 9 -4.65 12.58 5.49
CA ILE A 9 -3.40 12.99 4.83
C ILE A 9 -3.26 14.52 4.85
N ALA A 10 -4.31 15.24 4.44
CA ALA A 10 -4.29 16.70 4.40
C ALA A 10 -4.08 17.37 5.78
N PRO A 11 -4.83 17.04 6.84
CA PRO A 11 -4.61 17.63 8.16
C PRO A 11 -3.24 17.26 8.73
N LEU A 12 -2.76 16.02 8.59
CA LEU A 12 -1.42 15.66 9.09
C LEU A 12 -0.31 16.48 8.42
N LYS A 13 -0.44 16.75 7.12
CA LYS A 13 0.49 17.61 6.37
C LYS A 13 0.41 19.08 6.76
N LYS A 14 -0.74 19.54 7.26
CA LYS A 14 -0.92 20.92 7.73
C LYS A 14 -0.39 21.12 9.14
N GLU A 15 -0.68 20.16 10.02
CA GLU A 15 -0.38 20.27 11.45
C GLU A 15 1.03 19.81 11.80
N THR A 16 1.72 19.12 10.88
CA THR A 16 3.07 18.58 11.11
C THR A 16 3.97 18.85 9.91
N PHE A 17 5.28 18.81 10.16
CA PHE A 17 6.32 18.86 9.11
C PHE A 17 6.75 17.47 8.63
N LEU A 18 6.15 16.41 9.18
CA LEU A 18 6.60 15.03 8.95
C LEU A 18 6.04 14.46 7.64
N PRO A 19 6.80 13.61 6.93
CA PRO A 19 6.27 12.87 5.80
C PRO A 19 5.15 11.90 6.22
N VAL A 20 3.99 12.05 5.61
CA VAL A 20 2.87 11.09 5.69
C VAL A 20 3.02 9.99 4.64
N LEU A 21 3.00 8.72 5.08
CA LEU A 21 3.01 7.53 4.22
C LEU A 21 1.69 6.76 4.36
N VAL A 22 1.32 6.02 3.32
CA VAL A 22 0.13 5.14 3.32
C VAL A 22 0.55 3.67 3.22
N ASP A 23 -0.03 2.82 4.07
CA ASP A 23 0.10 1.37 4.00
C ASP A 23 -1.16 0.75 3.36
N PRO A 24 -1.17 0.48 2.05
CA PRO A 24 -2.28 -0.18 1.38
C PRO A 24 -2.40 -1.68 1.74
N SER A 25 -1.33 -2.33 2.19
CA SER A 25 -1.31 -3.78 2.46
C SER A 25 -2.13 -4.09 3.71
N HIS A 26 -1.78 -3.48 4.83
CA HIS A 26 -2.44 -3.73 6.12
C HIS A 26 -3.84 -3.12 6.20
N SER A 27 -4.06 -1.98 5.54
CA SER A 27 -5.39 -1.35 5.52
C SER A 27 -6.38 -2.24 4.76
N THR A 28 -6.07 -2.61 3.52
CA THR A 28 -6.95 -3.44 2.70
C THR A 28 -7.00 -4.88 3.17
N GLY A 29 -5.86 -5.45 3.57
CA GLY A 29 -5.70 -6.87 3.90
C GLY A 29 -5.86 -7.81 2.71
N ARG A 30 -5.79 -7.29 1.47
CA ARG A 30 -6.10 -8.03 0.23
C ARG A 30 -5.16 -7.58 -0.89
N ALA A 31 -4.31 -8.49 -1.38
CA ALA A 31 -3.29 -8.19 -2.38
C ALA A 31 -3.85 -7.52 -3.65
N GLU A 32 -5.03 -7.93 -4.11
CA GLU A 32 -5.70 -7.37 -5.28
C GLU A 32 -6.16 -5.91 -5.09
N MET A 33 -6.35 -5.46 -3.86
CA MET A 33 -6.74 -4.08 -3.55
C MET A 33 -5.53 -3.16 -3.35
N VAL A 34 -4.34 -3.72 -3.12
CA VAL A 34 -3.11 -2.95 -2.82
C VAL A 34 -2.77 -1.95 -3.93
N PRO A 35 -2.76 -2.30 -5.23
CA PRO A 35 -2.43 -1.32 -6.28
C PRO A 35 -3.42 -0.15 -6.35
N PHE A 36 -4.71 -0.40 -6.12
CA PHE A 36 -5.73 0.65 -6.14
C PHE A 36 -5.61 1.58 -4.94
N ALA A 37 -5.45 1.02 -3.74
CA ALA A 37 -5.26 1.79 -2.52
C ALA A 37 -3.94 2.59 -2.54
N ALA A 38 -2.86 2.02 -3.09
CA ALA A 38 -1.60 2.70 -3.30
C ALA A 38 -1.75 3.94 -4.20
N LYS A 39 -2.40 3.78 -5.36
CA LYS A 39 -2.69 4.88 -6.29
C LYS A 39 -3.55 5.95 -5.62
N ALA A 40 -4.57 5.56 -4.85
CA ALA A 40 -5.41 6.49 -4.12
C ALA A 40 -4.62 7.28 -3.06
N GLY A 41 -3.71 6.63 -2.32
CA GLY A 41 -2.83 7.29 -1.35
C GLY A 41 -1.91 8.33 -1.99
N ILE A 42 -1.25 7.98 -3.10
CA ILE A 42 -0.43 8.93 -3.87
C ILE A 42 -1.28 10.07 -4.43
N GLY A 43 -2.44 9.76 -5.02
CA GLY A 43 -3.36 10.77 -5.56
C GLY A 43 -3.90 11.73 -4.50
N ALA A 44 -4.11 11.26 -3.28
CA ALA A 44 -4.49 12.07 -2.12
C ALA A 44 -3.32 12.91 -1.55
N GLY A 45 -2.10 12.73 -2.06
CA GLY A 45 -0.93 13.54 -1.70
C GLY A 45 -0.06 12.95 -0.59
N ALA A 46 -0.12 11.65 -0.35
CA ALA A 46 0.85 10.96 0.49
C ALA A 46 2.28 11.08 -0.10
N HIS A 47 3.30 11.14 0.75
CA HIS A 47 4.69 11.27 0.31
C HIS A 47 5.32 9.95 -0.08
N GLY A 48 4.72 8.83 0.34
CA GLY A 48 5.25 7.50 0.08
C GLY A 48 4.27 6.41 0.47
N LEU A 49 4.67 5.18 0.16
CA LEU A 49 3.88 3.97 0.38
C LEU A 49 4.70 2.94 1.16
N LEU A 50 4.05 2.17 2.03
CA LEU A 50 4.60 0.98 2.67
C LEU A 50 3.87 -0.25 2.13
N ILE A 51 4.54 -1.07 1.33
CA ILE A 51 3.92 -2.19 0.62
C ILE A 51 4.60 -3.50 0.98
N GLU A 52 3.82 -4.50 1.35
CA GLU A 52 4.30 -5.86 1.54
C GLU A 52 4.41 -6.62 0.22
N VAL A 53 5.52 -7.32 0.06
CA VAL A 53 5.83 -8.10 -1.13
C VAL A 53 6.23 -9.50 -0.71
N ILE A 54 5.58 -10.50 -1.29
CA ILE A 54 5.93 -11.91 -1.12
C ILE A 54 6.60 -12.42 -2.40
N GLY A 55 7.36 -13.53 -2.31
CA GLY A 55 8.09 -14.07 -3.46
C GLY A 55 7.17 -14.34 -4.67
N GLU A 56 7.68 -14.21 -5.89
CA GLU A 56 6.87 -14.32 -7.12
C GLU A 56 6.04 -15.62 -7.18
N ASN A 57 6.66 -16.74 -6.76
CA ASN A 57 6.04 -18.07 -6.74
C ASN A 57 5.69 -18.55 -5.33
N ALA A 58 5.65 -17.67 -4.33
CA ALA A 58 5.30 -18.04 -2.96
C ALA A 58 3.80 -18.33 -2.85
N ASP A 59 3.41 -19.43 -2.21
CA ASP A 59 2.01 -19.68 -1.88
C ASP A 59 1.59 -18.76 -0.71
N PRO A 60 0.63 -17.83 -0.90
CA PRO A 60 0.15 -16.92 0.15
C PRO A 60 -0.29 -17.60 1.43
N ASP A 61 -0.81 -18.83 1.36
CA ASP A 61 -1.29 -19.56 2.54
C ASP A 61 -0.16 -20.21 3.35
N THR A 62 1.05 -20.27 2.80
CA THR A 62 2.24 -20.83 3.45
C THR A 62 3.21 -19.78 4.00
N VAL A 63 3.01 -18.50 3.66
CA VAL A 63 3.81 -17.40 4.18
C VAL A 63 3.53 -17.23 5.67
N LEU A 64 4.58 -17.14 6.49
CA LEU A 64 4.46 -17.13 7.96
C LEU A 64 3.64 -15.96 8.53
N SER A 65 3.61 -14.82 7.83
CA SER A 65 2.80 -13.65 8.17
C SER A 65 2.29 -12.99 6.90
N ASP A 66 1.04 -12.54 6.94
CA ASP A 66 0.46 -11.58 6.00
C ASP A 66 0.54 -11.93 4.49
N GLY A 67 0.63 -13.23 4.18
CA GLY A 67 0.70 -13.70 2.79
C GLY A 67 -0.46 -13.25 1.90
N LYS A 68 -1.68 -13.11 2.45
CA LYS A 68 -2.88 -12.72 1.68
C LYS A 68 -2.89 -11.25 1.23
N GLN A 69 -2.11 -10.38 1.87
CA GLN A 69 -2.01 -8.96 1.54
C GLN A 69 -0.72 -8.59 0.82
N GLY A 70 0.27 -9.49 0.81
CA GLY A 70 1.50 -9.34 0.04
C GLY A 70 1.27 -9.42 -1.47
N ILE A 71 1.72 -8.41 -2.21
CA ILE A 71 1.72 -8.44 -3.68
C ILE A 71 2.96 -9.15 -4.23
N ARG A 72 2.98 -9.40 -5.54
CA ARG A 72 4.15 -9.97 -6.24
C ARG A 72 5.13 -8.86 -6.67
N PRO A 73 6.43 -9.17 -6.81
CA PRO A 73 7.42 -8.26 -7.36
C PRO A 73 7.03 -7.72 -8.74
N SER A 74 6.43 -8.55 -9.60
CA SER A 74 5.85 -8.14 -10.89
C SER A 74 4.79 -7.03 -10.75
N VAL A 75 3.82 -7.22 -9.86
CA VAL A 75 2.77 -6.24 -9.55
C VAL A 75 3.36 -4.95 -8.99
N LEU A 76 4.33 -5.04 -8.07
CA LEU A 76 5.01 -3.86 -7.54
C LEU A 76 5.70 -3.06 -8.66
N ARG A 77 6.37 -3.75 -9.59
CA ARG A 77 7.06 -3.10 -10.72
C ARG A 77 6.09 -2.36 -11.63
N GLU A 78 4.92 -2.96 -11.89
CA GLU A 78 3.86 -2.31 -12.67
C GLU A 78 3.32 -1.09 -11.92
N LEU A 79 2.98 -1.24 -10.64
CA LEU A 79 2.50 -0.14 -9.80
C LEU A 79 3.47 1.06 -9.80
N ILE A 80 4.77 0.81 -9.65
CA ILE A 80 5.80 1.87 -9.70
C ILE A 80 5.80 2.61 -11.04
N ARG A 81 5.51 1.92 -12.15
CA ARG A 81 5.41 2.56 -13.48
C ARG A 81 4.15 3.40 -13.62
N GLU A 82 3.04 2.98 -13.02
CA GLU A 82 1.76 3.70 -13.09
C GLU A 82 1.74 4.98 -12.26
N ILE A 83 2.47 5.03 -11.14
CA ILE A 83 2.48 6.18 -10.20
C ILE A 83 3.62 7.16 -10.42
N ARG A 84 4.50 6.90 -11.38
CA ARG A 84 5.58 7.80 -11.80
C ARG A 84 5.13 8.69 -12.94
#